data_AF-A0A3P7M3H0-F1
#
_entry.id   AF-A0A3P7M3H0-F1
#
_cell.length_a   1.000
_cell.length_b   1.000
_cell.length_c   1.000
_cell.angle_alpha   90.00
_cell.angle_beta   90.00
_cell.angle_gamma   90.00
#
_symmetry.space_group_name_H-M   'P 1'
#
loop_
_entity.id
_entity.type
_entity.pdbx_description
1 polymer ?
#
loop_
_entity_poly.entity_id
_entity_poly.type
_entity_poly.pdbx_seq_one_letter_code
_entity_poly.pdbx_strand_id
1 'polypeptide(L)' 'MQMAQAEGCDYIGAAATAAASQAILTKSGWETLYEFPYSAYRENGNPVFQNLHDGCQSAKVLALKLR' A
#
# COMPACT_ATOMS: atom_id res chain seq x y z
N MET A 1 -0.02 15.65 5.46
CA MET A 1 -1.27 16.26 4.96
C MET A 1 -1.09 17.76 4.70
N GLN A 2 -0.69 18.57 5.68
CA GLN A 2 -0.54 20.03 5.54
C GLN A 2 0.35 20.47 4.36
N MET A 3 1.53 19.86 4.18
CA MET A 3 2.42 20.19 3.06
C MET A 3 1.78 19.87 1.70
N ALA A 4 1.21 18.68 1.52
CA ALA A 4 0.55 18.30 0.27
C ALA A 4 -0.66 19.23 -0.05
N GLN A 5 -1.41 19.65 0.98
CA GLN A 5 -2.49 20.63 0.80
C GLN A 5 -1.96 22.01 0.39
N ALA A 6 -0.83 22.46 0.97
CA ALA A 6 -0.19 23.72 0.63
C ALA A 6 0.35 23.73 -0.82
N GLU A 7 0.86 22.60 -1.29
CA GLU A 7 1.28 22.38 -2.68
C GLU A 7 0.10 22.13 -3.64
N GLY A 8 -1.14 22.23 -3.16
CA GLY A 8 -2.34 22.09 -4.00
C GLY A 8 -2.66 20.66 -4.44
N CYS A 9 -2.10 19.63 -3.79
CA CYS A 9 -2.41 18.24 -4.09
C CYS A 9 -3.84 17.87 -3.67
N ASP A 10 -4.51 17.06 -4.49
CA ASP A 10 -5.86 16.54 -4.19
C ASP A 10 -5.83 15.20 -3.46
N TYR A 11 -4.77 14.41 -3.65
CA TYR A 11 -4.58 13.08 -3.06
C TYR A 11 -3.15 12.88 -2.58
N ILE A 12 -2.99 12.01 -1.57
CA ILE A 12 -1.71 11.40 -1.21
C ILE A 12 -1.78 9.92 -1.53
N GLY A 13 -0.81 9.38 -2.26
CA GLY A 13 -0.68 7.95 -2.54
C GLY A 13 0.41 7.29 -1.69
N ALA A 14 0.23 6.01 -1.37
CA ALA A 14 1.22 5.19 -0.67
C ALA A 14 1.18 3.74 -1.18
N ALA A 15 2.35 3.12 -1.29
CA ALA A 15 2.47 1.67 -1.48
C ALA A 15 2.86 1.03 -0.14
N ALA A 16 1.97 0.23 0.43
CA ALA A 16 2.16 -0.41 1.73
C ALA A 16 2.37 -1.91 1.56
N THR A 17 3.58 -2.36 1.92
CA THR A 17 4.04 -3.74 1.68
C THR A 17 4.07 -4.61 2.94
N ALA A 18 3.97 -4.01 4.13
CA ALA A 18 3.93 -4.73 5.41
C ALA A 18 2.52 -4.70 5.99
N ALA A 19 2.15 -5.75 6.73
CA ALA A 19 0.84 -5.83 7.38
C ALA A 19 0.59 -4.64 8.32
N ALA A 20 1.65 -4.21 9.03
CA ALA A 20 1.58 -3.08 9.96
C ALA A 20 1.27 -1.74 9.26
N SER A 21 1.97 -1.43 8.16
CA SER A 21 1.75 -0.16 7.46
C SER A 21 0.38 -0.11 6.78
N GLN A 22 -0.08 -1.23 6.21
CA GLN A 22 -1.43 -1.36 5.66
C GLN A 22 -2.50 -1.08 6.73
N ALA A 23 -2.33 -1.65 7.93
CA ALA A 23 -3.25 -1.44 9.04
C ALA A 23 -3.27 0.01 9.52
N ILE A 24 -2.10 0.65 9.65
CA ILE A 24 -1.98 2.06 10.08
C ILE A 24 -2.70 2.98 9.08
N LEU A 25 -2.42 2.83 7.79
CA LEU A 25 -2.99 3.70 6.76
C LEU A 25 -4.51 3.51 6.64
N THR A 26 -4.98 2.27 6.61
CA THR A 26 -6.41 1.96 6.55
C THR A 26 -7.15 2.54 7.76
N LYS A 27 -6.61 2.40 8.98
CA LYS A 27 -7.18 3.00 10.20
C LYS A 27 -7.17 4.53 10.16
N SER A 28 -6.28 5.13 9.38
CA SER A 28 -6.15 6.57 9.21
C SER A 28 -7.02 7.12 8.06
N GLY A 29 -7.98 6.33 7.55
CA GLY A 29 -8.93 6.76 6.52
C GLY A 29 -8.40 6.68 5.09
N TRP A 30 -7.29 5.98 4.85
CA TRP A 30 -6.82 5.73 3.49
C TRP A 30 -7.61 4.59 2.85
N GLU A 31 -7.92 4.76 1.57
CA GLU A 31 -8.64 3.77 0.77
C GLU A 31 -7.65 2.93 -0.04
N THR A 32 -7.88 1.62 -0.09
CA THR A 32 -7.11 0.73 -0.98
C THR A 32 -7.60 0.90 -2.41
N LEU A 33 -6.74 1.40 -3.29
CA LEU A 33 -7.02 1.52 -4.72
C LEU A 33 -6.73 0.22 -5.47
N TYR A 34 -5.69 -0.49 -5.03
CA TYR A 34 -5.27 -1.74 -5.65
C TYR A 34 -4.59 -2.66 -4.64
N GLU A 35 -4.84 -3.95 -4.76
CA GLU A 35 -4.22 -5.00 -3.95
C GLU A 35 -3.59 -6.04 -4.87
N PHE A 36 -2.33 -6.37 -4.63
CA PHE A 36 -1.56 -7.31 -5.42
C PHE A 36 -1.10 -8.48 -4.55
N PRO A 37 -1.60 -9.72 -4.76
CA PRO A 37 -1.15 -10.88 -4.01
C PRO A 37 0.33 -11.18 -4.27
N TYR A 38 1.11 -11.30 -3.21
CA TYR A 38 2.54 -11.62 -3.33
C TYR A 38 2.80 -12.96 -3.99
N SER A 39 1.89 -13.92 -3.75
CA SER A 39 1.89 -15.24 -4.38
C SER A 39 1.71 -15.21 -5.89
N ALA A 40 1.35 -14.07 -6.50
CA ALA A 40 1.25 -13.89 -7.94
C ALA A 40 2.48 -13.21 -8.56
N TYR A 41 3.37 -12.61 -7.76
CA TYR A 41 4.57 -11.96 -8.30
C TYR A 41 5.58 -13.00 -8.80
N ARG A 42 6.11 -12.79 -10.00
CA ARG A 42 7.12 -13.66 -10.60
C ARG A 42 8.24 -12.83 -11.21
N GLU A 43 9.49 -13.23 -10.97
CA GLU A 43 10.65 -12.76 -11.73
C GLU A 43 11.22 -13.92 -12.53
N ASN A 44 11.27 -13.77 -13.85
CA ASN A 44 11.65 -14.84 -14.79
C ASN A 44 10.86 -16.15 -14.57
N GLY A 45 9.57 -16.03 -14.26
CA GLY A 45 8.68 -17.17 -13.97
C GLY A 45 8.80 -17.73 -12.56
N ASN A 46 9.72 -17.25 -11.72
CA ASN A 46 9.94 -17.76 -10.38
C ASN A 46 9.25 -16.89 -9.31
N PRO A 47 8.57 -17.49 -8.31
CA PRO A 47 8.00 -16.75 -7.19
C PRO A 47 9.08 -16.09 -6.34
N VAL A 48 8.98 -14.76 -6.14
CA VAL A 48 9.96 -13.99 -5.36
C VAL A 48 9.53 -13.87 -3.90
N PHE A 49 8.25 -13.56 -3.65
CA PHE A 49 7.74 -13.36 -2.30
C PHE A 49 7.12 -14.65 -1.77
N GLN A 50 7.78 -15.26 -0.79
CA GLN A 50 7.35 -16.51 -0.14
C GLN A 50 7.65 -16.41 1.35
N ASN A 51 6.70 -16.81 2.20
CA ASN A 51 6.88 -16.85 3.66
C ASN A 51 7.38 -15.54 4.27
N LEU A 52 6.69 -14.41 3.98
CA LEU A 52 7.06 -13.12 4.55
C LEU A 52 7.05 -13.16 6.08
N HIS A 53 8.03 -12.50 6.70
CA HIS A 53 8.27 -12.59 8.14
C HIS A 53 7.08 -12.06 8.99
N ASP A 54 6.28 -11.16 8.43
CA ASP A 54 5.11 -10.55 9.07
C ASP A 54 3.80 -11.23 8.65
N GLY A 55 3.88 -12.30 7.85
CA GLY A 55 2.73 -13.02 7.32
C GLY A 55 1.90 -12.23 6.31
N CYS A 56 2.36 -11.07 5.83
CA CYS A 56 1.63 -10.27 4.86
C CYS A 56 1.44 -11.03 3.54
N GLN A 57 0.25 -10.93 2.95
CA GLN A 57 -0.14 -11.73 1.79
C GLN A 57 -0.21 -10.94 0.48
N SER A 58 -0.25 -9.61 0.57
CA SER A 58 -0.40 -8.72 -0.57
C SER A 58 0.28 -7.39 -0.33
N ALA A 59 0.70 -6.73 -1.40
CA ALA A 59 1.01 -5.30 -1.38
C ALA A 59 -0.27 -4.51 -1.67
N LYS A 60 -0.42 -3.34 -1.07
CA LYS A 60 -1.55 -2.45 -1.32
C LYS A 60 -1.07 -1.09 -1.80
N VAL A 61 -1.72 -0.58 -2.84
CA VAL A 61 -1.67 0.84 -3.20
C VAL A 61 -2.86 1.50 -2.53
N LEU A 62 -2.60 2.51 -1.70
CA LEU A 62 -3.62 3.25 -0.98
C LEU A 62 -3.58 4.73 -1.37
N ALA A 63 -4.72 5.40 -1.24
CA ALA A 63 -4.81 6.85 -1.37
C ALA A 63 -5.62 7.48 -0.24
N LEU A 64 -5.23 8.69 0.13
CA LEU A 64 -5.99 9.58 1.01
C LEU A 64 -6.39 10.81 0.21
N LYS A 65 -7.69 11.09 0.15
CA LYS A 65 -8.21 12.33 -0.43
C LYS A 65 -8.02 13.48 0.55
N LEU A 66 -7.53 14.63 0.07
CA LEU A 66 -7.22 15.80 0.89
C LEU A 66 -8.33 16.85 0.93
N ARG A 67 -9.36 16.72 0.07
CA ARG A 67 -10.48 17.65 -0.12
C ARG A 67 -11.79 16.92 -0.39
#